data_AF-W1WCV8-F1
#
_entry.id   AF-W1WCV8-F1
#
_cell.length_a   1.000
_cell.length_b   1.000
_cell.length_c   1.000
_cell.angle_alpha   90.00
_cell.angle_beta   90.00
_cell.angle_gamma   90.00
#
_symmetry.space_group_name_H-M   'P 1'
#
loop_
_entity.id
_entity.type
_entity.pdbx_description
1 polymer ?
#
loop_
_entity_poly.entity_id
_entity_poly.type
_entity_poly.pdbx_seq_one_letter_code
_entity_poly.pdbx_strand_id
1 'polypeptide(L)'
;MTPQAREAILAADRVVGYLTYLDLIKDLIVGKETVGTAMMQEVDRCQQAVDLAVEGHQVVVVSSGDSGVYGMAGLVLELANKVPAEKRPSVDIVPGLSAVNVAASVL
;
A
#
# COMPACT_ATOMS: atom_id res chain seq x y z
N MET A 1 9.46 -5.76 9.67
CA MET A 1 8.23 -4.94 9.53
C MET A 1 8.05 -4.14 10.81
N THR A 2 7.63 -2.88 10.74
CA THR A 2 7.31 -2.07 11.93
C THR A 2 5.98 -2.53 12.54
N PRO A 3 5.76 -2.36 13.86
CA PRO A 3 4.46 -2.66 14.47
C PRO A 3 3.31 -1.89 13.82
N GLN A 4 3.51 -0.61 13.52
CA GLN A 4 2.49 0.23 12.86
C GLN A 4 2.06 -0.32 11.49
N ALA A 5 3.01 -0.77 10.65
CA ALA A 5 2.69 -1.36 9.35
C ALA A 5 1.92 -2.68 9.50
N ARG A 6 2.28 -3.51 10.49
CA ARG A 6 1.56 -4.75 10.79
C ARG A 6 0.12 -4.46 11.20
N GLU A 7 -0.09 -3.52 12.12
CA GLU A 7 -1.44 -3.19 12.60
C GLU A 7 -2.30 -2.56 11.49
N ALA A 8 -1.71 -1.73 10.62
CA ALA A 8 -2.42 -1.20 9.46
C ALA A 8 -2.92 -2.32 8.52
N ILE A 9 -2.07 -3.29 8.20
CA ILE A 9 -2.45 -4.46 7.37
C ILE A 9 -3.56 -5.26 8.05
N LEU A 10 -3.47 -5.49 9.36
CA LEU A 10 -4.47 -6.27 10.10
C LEU A 10 -5.82 -5.56 10.21
N ALA A 11 -5.84 -4.23 10.31
CA ALA A 11 -7.06 -3.44 10.41
C ALA A 11 -7.83 -3.34 9.08
N ALA A 12 -7.13 -3.33 7.94
CA ALA A 12 -7.74 -3.15 6.62
C ALA A 12 -8.60 -4.36 6.18
N ASP A 13 -9.67 -4.10 5.43
CA ASP A 13 -10.45 -5.17 4.78
C ASP A 13 -10.00 -5.44 3.33
N ARG A 14 -9.32 -4.49 2.68
CA ARG A 14 -8.72 -4.62 1.35
C ARG A 14 -7.21 -4.42 1.40
N VAL A 15 -6.46 -5.30 0.72
CA VAL A 15 -5.01 -5.17 0.58
C VAL A 15 -4.62 -5.14 -0.88
N VAL A 16 -3.97 -4.06 -1.29
CA VAL A 16 -3.57 -3.81 -2.68
C VAL A 16 -2.05 -3.84 -2.75
N GLY A 17 -1.48 -4.55 -3.72
CA GLY A 17 -0.02 -4.65 -3.79
C GLY A 17 0.50 -5.35 -5.04
N TYR A 18 1.82 -5.42 -5.15
CA TYR A 18 2.48 -6.29 -6.13
C TYR A 18 2.37 -7.74 -5.68
N LEU A 19 2.07 -8.64 -6.62
CA LEU A 19 1.80 -10.05 -6.31
C LEU A 19 2.89 -10.67 -5.44
N THR A 20 4.17 -10.37 -5.72
CA THR A 20 5.29 -10.83 -4.90
C THR A 20 5.25 -10.26 -3.48
N TYR A 21 4.86 -9.00 -3.29
CA TYR A 21 4.78 -8.40 -1.94
C TYR A 21 3.59 -8.97 -1.16
N LEU A 22 2.47 -9.25 -1.83
CA LEU A 22 1.31 -9.90 -1.23
C LEU A 22 1.64 -11.32 -0.74
N ASP A 23 2.40 -12.08 -1.53
CA ASP A 23 2.84 -13.42 -1.14
C ASP A 23 3.73 -13.42 0.12
N LEU A 24 4.61 -12.40 0.25
CA LEU A 24 5.46 -12.23 1.45
C LEU A 24 4.68 -11.97 2.74
N ILE A 25 3.44 -11.48 2.65
CA ILE A 25 2.59 -11.16 3.80
C ILE A 25 1.31 -11.99 3.85
N LYS A 26 1.26 -13.11 3.11
CA LYS A 26 0.05 -13.94 2.95
C LYS A 26 -0.63 -14.30 4.28
N ASP A 27 0.17 -14.57 5.31
CA ASP A 27 -0.32 -14.94 6.65
C ASP A 27 -1.07 -13.79 7.36
N LEU A 28 -0.80 -12.53 6.98
CA LEU A 28 -1.46 -11.35 7.54
C LEU A 28 -2.74 -10.96 6.78
N ILE A 29 -2.91 -11.47 5.56
CA ILE A 29 -3.99 -11.07 4.65
C ILE A 29 -5.02 -12.18 4.40
N VAL A 30 -4.94 -13.27 5.17
CA VAL A 30 -5.92 -14.35 5.13
C VAL A 30 -7.33 -13.82 5.40
N GLY A 31 -8.26 -14.13 4.51
CA GLY A 31 -9.67 -13.70 4.63
C GLY A 31 -9.94 -12.25 4.25
N LYS A 32 -8.92 -11.49 3.83
CA LYS A 32 -9.07 -10.14 3.26
C LYS A 32 -9.20 -10.24 1.75
N GLU A 33 -9.80 -9.23 1.13
CA GLU A 33 -9.77 -9.16 -0.34
C GLU A 33 -8.47 -8.53 -0.80
N THR A 34 -7.84 -9.18 -1.77
CA THR A 34 -6.53 -8.79 -2.26
C THR A 34 -6.62 -8.37 -3.71
N VAL A 35 -6.08 -7.19 -4.02
CA VAL A 35 -5.95 -6.69 -5.40
C VAL A 35 -4.48 -6.69 -5.77
N GLY A 36 -4.11 -7.57 -6.68
CA GLY A 36 -2.73 -7.72 -7.14
C GLY A 36 -2.62 -7.47 -8.65
N THR A 37 -1.67 -6.63 -9.05
CA THR A 37 -1.30 -6.47 -10.47
C THR A 37 0.15 -6.90 -10.70
N ALA A 38 0.50 -7.19 -11.95
CA ALA A 38 1.86 -7.52 -12.36
C ALA A 38 2.78 -6.28 -12.35
N MET A 39 4.00 -6.42 -12.86
CA MET A 39 4.91 -5.29 -13.06
C MET A 39 4.38 -4.30 -14.10
N MET A 40 4.85 -3.04 -14.04
CA MET A 40 4.50 -1.95 -14.97
C MET A 40 3.01 -1.53 -14.94
N GLN A 41 2.34 -1.81 -13.83
CA GLN A 41 0.92 -1.49 -13.60
C GLN A 41 0.73 -0.74 -12.28
N GLU A 42 1.71 0.09 -11.90
CA GLU A 42 1.69 0.86 -10.65
C GLU A 42 0.54 1.86 -10.61
N VAL A 43 0.28 2.55 -11.71
CA VAL A 43 -0.82 3.52 -11.81
C VAL A 43 -2.16 2.84 -11.65
N ASP A 44 -2.42 1.76 -12.39
CA ASP A 44 -3.67 0.99 -12.30
C ASP A 44 -3.88 0.41 -10.89
N ARG A 45 -2.79 -0.03 -10.23
CA ARG A 45 -2.80 -0.54 -8.87
C ARG A 45 -3.21 0.54 -7.87
N CYS A 46 -2.60 1.72 -7.95
CA CYS A 46 -2.96 2.83 -7.07
C CYS A 46 -4.37 3.36 -7.38
N GLN A 47 -4.78 3.38 -8.64
CA GLN A 47 -6.13 3.81 -9.02
C GLN A 47 -7.19 2.89 -8.39
N GLN A 48 -7.03 1.58 -8.51
CA GLN A 48 -7.90 0.61 -7.86
C GLN A 48 -7.95 0.78 -6.33
N ALA A 49 -6.82 1.09 -5.70
CA ALA A 49 -6.81 1.36 -4.25
C ALA A 49 -7.61 2.62 -3.89
N VAL A 50 -7.48 3.68 -4.67
CA VAL A 50 -8.23 4.93 -4.47
C VAL A 50 -9.73 4.70 -4.72
N ASP A 51 -10.09 3.96 -5.76
CA ASP A 51 -11.49 3.66 -6.09
C ASP A 51 -12.17 2.88 -4.96
N LEU A 52 -11.51 1.83 -4.44
CA LEU A 52 -11.99 1.07 -3.28
C LEU A 52 -12.14 1.95 -2.03
N ALA A 53 -11.20 2.87 -1.80
CA ALA A 53 -11.29 3.79 -0.67
C ALA A 53 -12.44 4.80 -0.83
N VAL A 54 -12.74 5.23 -2.06
CA VAL A 54 -13.91 6.07 -2.39
C VAL A 54 -15.23 5.31 -2.17
N GLU A 55 -15.23 4.00 -2.38
CA GLU A 55 -16.37 3.11 -2.07
C GLU A 55 -16.58 2.90 -0.56
N GLY A 56 -15.66 3.39 0.28
CA GLY A 56 -15.74 3.34 1.74
C GLY A 56 -15.00 2.16 2.37
N HIS A 57 -14.19 1.42 1.61
CA HIS A 57 -13.35 0.35 2.14
C HIS A 57 -12.14 0.90 2.89
N GLN A 58 -11.68 0.17 3.91
CA GLN A 58 -10.38 0.42 4.54
C GLN A 58 -9.30 -0.32 3.74
N VAL A 59 -8.55 0.45 2.96
CA VAL A 59 -7.58 -0.07 1.99
C VAL A 59 -6.15 0.14 2.47
N VAL A 60 -5.32 -0.89 2.37
CA VAL A 60 -3.86 -0.79 2.54
C VAL A 60 -3.15 -1.05 1.21
N VAL A 61 -2.29 -0.12 0.80
CA VAL A 61 -1.40 -0.27 -0.36
C VAL A 61 -0.01 -0.66 0.10
N VAL A 62 0.45 -1.84 -0.28
CA VAL A 62 1.74 -2.40 0.17
C VAL A 62 2.85 -2.04 -0.81
N SER A 63 3.93 -1.46 -0.27
CA SER A 63 5.22 -1.26 -0.96
C SER A 63 6.30 -2.06 -0.24
N SER A 64 7.36 -2.45 -0.95
CA SER A 64 8.56 -2.98 -0.29
C SER A 64 9.35 -1.87 0.39
N GLY A 65 9.90 -2.15 1.56
CA GLY A 65 10.74 -1.20 2.28
C GLY A 65 9.93 -0.02 2.82
N ASP A 66 10.17 1.19 2.32
CA ASP A 66 9.44 2.39 2.67
C ASP A 66 8.59 2.88 1.49
N SER A 67 7.31 3.19 1.74
CA SER A 67 6.37 3.60 0.67
C SER A 67 6.70 4.95 0.03
N GLY A 68 7.47 5.80 0.70
CA GLY A 68 7.91 7.10 0.20
C GLY A 68 9.22 7.06 -0.59
N VAL A 69 9.97 5.95 -0.55
CA VAL A 69 11.25 5.79 -1.27
C VAL A 69 11.05 4.89 -2.47
N TYR A 70 10.77 5.48 -3.64
CA TYR A 70 10.44 4.75 -4.88
C TYR A 70 9.29 3.73 -4.70
N GLY A 71 8.40 3.97 -3.73
CA GLY A 71 7.20 3.17 -3.48
C GLY A 71 5.93 3.84 -4.00
N MET A 72 4.79 3.43 -3.45
CA MET A 72 3.47 3.82 -3.96
C MET A 72 2.91 5.11 -3.35
N ALA A 73 3.50 5.66 -2.28
CA ALA A 73 2.91 6.78 -1.53
C ALA A 73 2.63 8.01 -2.40
N GLY A 74 3.63 8.44 -3.20
CA GLY A 74 3.49 9.60 -4.06
C GLY A 74 2.38 9.42 -5.10
N LEU A 75 2.30 8.23 -5.70
CA LEU A 75 1.30 7.93 -6.72
C LEU A 75 -0.12 7.82 -6.14
N VAL A 76 -0.28 7.21 -4.96
CA VAL A 76 -1.56 7.20 -4.24
C VAL A 76 -2.01 8.63 -3.92
N LEU A 77 -1.12 9.47 -3.39
CA LEU A 77 -1.43 10.87 -3.09
C LEU A 77 -1.81 11.66 -4.35
N GLU A 78 -1.11 11.46 -5.45
CA GLU A 78 -1.44 12.09 -6.73
C GLU A 78 -2.86 11.73 -7.18
N LEU A 79 -3.21 10.44 -7.17
CA LEU A 79 -4.51 9.97 -7.63
C LEU A 79 -5.63 10.35 -6.66
N ALA A 80 -5.42 10.27 -5.36
CA ALA A 80 -6.38 10.73 -4.35
C ALA A 80 -6.67 12.24 -4.50
N ASN A 81 -5.68 13.05 -4.86
CA ASN A 81 -5.87 14.48 -5.11
C ASN A 81 -6.69 14.80 -6.36
N LYS A 82 -6.82 13.86 -7.30
CA LYS A 82 -7.71 13.98 -8.48
C LYS A 82 -9.18 13.70 -8.12
N VAL A 83 -9.45 13.08 -6.98
CA VAL A 83 -10.82 12.86 -6.47
C VAL A 83 -11.40 14.19 -5.95
N PRO A 84 -12.68 14.50 -6.25
CA PRO A 84 -13.39 15.66 -5.68
C PRO A 84 -13.29 15.68 -4.15
N ALA A 85 -13.15 16.86 -3.57
CA ALA A 85 -12.86 17.02 -2.13
C ALA A 85 -13.92 16.36 -1.23
N GLU A 86 -15.18 16.31 -1.69
CA GLU A 86 -16.32 15.73 -0.96
C GLU A 86 -16.28 14.21 -0.88
N LYS A 87 -15.52 13.56 -1.77
CA LYS A 87 -15.37 12.10 -1.86
C LYS A 87 -13.94 11.62 -1.65
N ARG A 88 -13.00 12.53 -1.40
CA ARG A 88 -11.58 12.21 -1.33
C ARG A 88 -11.30 11.37 -0.08
N PRO A 89 -10.69 10.18 -0.22
CA PRO A 89 -10.31 9.39 0.93
C PRO A 89 -9.16 10.06 1.71
N SER A 90 -9.13 9.87 3.03
CA SER A 90 -7.96 10.19 3.84
C SER A 90 -6.82 9.22 3.50
N VAL A 91 -5.61 9.76 3.36
CA VAL A 91 -4.42 8.96 3.04
C VAL A 91 -3.40 9.13 4.15
N ASP A 92 -3.07 8.04 4.83
CA ASP A 92 -2.00 7.96 5.82
C ASP A 92 -0.80 7.21 5.26
N ILE A 93 0.41 7.76 5.44
CA ILE A 93 1.65 7.11 5.02
C ILE A 93 2.30 6.43 6.24
N VAL A 94 2.41 5.11 6.18
CA VAL A 94 3.06 4.31 7.23
C VAL A 94 4.52 4.03 6.84
N PRO A 95 5.50 4.56 7.59
CA PRO A 95 6.90 4.41 7.23
C PRO A 95 7.42 2.98 7.42
N GLY A 96 8.43 2.64 6.63
CA GLY A 96 9.10 1.35 6.65
C GLY A 96 10.62 1.47 6.58
N LEU A 97 11.29 0.31 6.50
CA LEU A 97 12.76 0.26 6.43
C LEU A 97 13.19 0.14 4.97
N SER A 98 13.70 1.23 4.40
CA SER A 98 14.19 1.24 3.01
C SER A 98 15.39 0.32 2.82
N ALA A 99 15.53 -0.21 1.60
CA ALA A 99 16.61 -1.13 1.23
C ALA A 99 18.01 -0.57 1.52
N VAL A 100 18.20 0.75 1.38
CA VAL A 100 19.50 1.41 1.67
C VAL A 100 19.93 1.21 3.13
N ASN A 101 19.01 1.34 4.09
CA ASN A 101 19.32 1.19 5.51
C ASN A 101 19.49 -0.27 5.90
N VAL A 102 18.65 -1.15 5.35
CA VAL A 102 18.72 -2.60 5.62
C VAL A 102 20.03 -3.18 5.06
N ALA A 103 20.40 -2.81 3.82
CA ALA A 103 21.66 -3.24 3.24
C ALA A 103 22.86 -2.74 4.05
N ALA A 104 22.86 -1.47 4.47
CA ALA A 104 23.94 -0.91 5.29
C ALA A 104 24.13 -1.62 6.63
N SER A 105 23.08 -2.22 7.20
CA SER A 105 23.16 -2.92 8.50
C SER A 105 23.90 -4.26 8.45
N VAL A 106 24.17 -4.79 7.25
CA VAL A 106 24.84 -6.08 7.02
C VAL A 106 26.17 -5.94 6.27
N LEU A 107 26.66 -4.70 6.08
CA LEU A 107 27.99 -4.39 5.56
C LEU A 107 29.00 -4.28 6.71
#